data_AF-A0A6P0NCK9-F1
#
_entry.id   AF-A0A6P0NCK9-F1
#
_cell.length_a   1.000
_cell.length_b   1.000
_cell.length_c   1.000
_cell.angle_alpha   90.00
_cell.angle_beta   90.00
_cell.angle_gamma   90.00
#
_symmetry.space_group_name_H-M   'P 1'
#
loop_
_entity.id
_entity.type
_entity.pdbx_description
1 polymer ?
#
loop_
_entity_poly.entity_id
_entity_poly.type
_entity_poly.pdbx_seq_one_letter_code
_entity_poly.pdbx_strand_id
1 'polypeptide(L)'
;MEASEVLKYYKEGRRDFRGEDLRGQSFQGKNLSGVNFSGAKIQGANFTRAKIQGANFTHATLSEANFSYAKAGLQHQVAIGLIVTLCLLAGL
;
A
#
# COMPACT_ATOMS: atom_id res chain seq x y z
N MET A 1 -12.95 7.16 -7.21
CA MET A 1 -11.65 7.85 -7.27
C MET A 1 -10.78 7.12 -8.26
N GLU A 2 -10.00 7.84 -9.07
CA GLU A 2 -9.13 7.21 -10.05
C GLU A 2 -7.78 6.79 -9.44
N ALA A 3 -7.13 5.77 -10.00
CA ALA A 3 -5.82 5.30 -9.55
C ALA A 3 -4.78 6.43 -9.59
N SER A 4 -4.87 7.33 -10.57
CA SER A 4 -3.98 8.48 -10.71
C SER A 4 -4.05 9.43 -9.51
N GLU A 5 -5.25 9.63 -8.94
CA GLU A 5 -5.47 10.48 -7.77
C GLU A 5 -4.91 9.83 -6.51
N VAL A 6 -5.15 8.53 -6.31
CA VAL A 6 -4.54 7.76 -5.22
C VAL A 6 -3.02 7.88 -5.27
N LEU A 7 -2.42 7.71 -6.44
CA LEU A 7 -0.97 7.77 -6.61
C LEU A 7 -0.41 9.19 -6.43
N LYS A 8 -1.17 10.23 -6.81
CA LYS A 8 -0.82 11.62 -6.53
C LYS A 8 -0.79 11.87 -5.02
N TYR A 9 -1.89 11.58 -4.33
CA TYR A 9 -1.99 11.81 -2.89
C TYR A 9 -1.02 10.93 -2.09
N TYR A 10 -0.73 9.71 -2.56
CA TYR A 10 0.30 8.87 -1.97
C TYR A 10 1.69 9.54 -2.01
N LYS A 11 2.06 10.19 -3.13
CA LYS A 11 3.31 10.95 -3.23
C LYS A 11 3.32 12.17 -2.31
N GLU A 12 2.17 12.76 -2.05
CA GLU A 12 1.98 13.88 -1.11
C GLU A 12 1.93 13.43 0.36
N GLY A 13 2.06 12.13 0.65
CA GLY A 13 2.13 11.59 1.99
C GLY A 13 0.81 11.05 2.54
N ARG A 14 -0.31 11.20 1.83
CA ARG A 14 -1.58 10.57 2.23
C ARG A 14 -1.42 9.05 2.21
N ARG A 15 -1.87 8.40 3.28
CA ARG A 15 -1.92 6.93 3.39
C ARG A 15 -3.32 6.40 3.63
N ASP A 16 -4.30 7.26 3.83
CA ASP A 16 -5.67 6.87 4.17
C ASP A 16 -6.61 6.99 2.96
N PHE A 17 -7.05 5.84 2.45
CA PHE A 17 -8.01 5.68 1.36
C PHE A 17 -9.12 4.70 1.77
N ARG A 18 -9.52 4.75 3.05
CA ARG A 18 -10.57 3.91 3.60
C ARG A 18 -11.92 4.15 2.94
N GLY A 19 -12.65 3.06 2.68
CA GLY A 19 -14.00 3.12 2.13
C GLY A 19 -14.10 3.61 0.68
N GLU A 20 -12.97 3.92 0.05
CA GLU A 20 -12.93 4.52 -1.29
C GLU A 20 -13.39 3.51 -2.36
N ASP A 21 -14.01 4.03 -3.42
CA ASP A 21 -14.39 3.24 -4.59
C ASP A 21 -13.26 3.26 -5.63
N LEU A 22 -12.61 2.12 -5.76
CA LEU A 22 -11.44 1.85 -6.60
C LEU A 22 -11.66 0.61 -7.49
N ARG A 23 -12.93 0.31 -7.81
CA ARG A 23 -13.29 -0.82 -8.68
C ARG A 23 -12.66 -0.68 -10.06
N GLY A 24 -12.09 -1.78 -10.57
CA GLY A 24 -11.44 -1.83 -11.88
C GLY A 24 -10.16 -1.00 -12.04
N GLN A 25 -9.71 -0.33 -10.97
CA GLN A 25 -8.55 0.56 -11.03
C GLN A 25 -7.23 -0.22 -11.14
N SER A 26 -6.25 0.33 -11.85
CA SER A 26 -4.95 -0.31 -12.04
C SER A 26 -3.84 0.33 -11.20
N PHE A 27 -3.29 -0.47 -10.29
CA PHE A 27 -2.13 -0.19 -9.45
C PHE A 27 -0.92 -1.07 -9.82
N GLN A 28 -0.89 -1.58 -11.06
CA GLN A 28 0.15 -2.49 -11.53
C GLN A 28 1.56 -1.90 -11.32
N GLY A 29 2.42 -2.65 -10.63
CA GLY A 29 3.81 -2.27 -10.36
C GLY A 29 4.00 -1.05 -9.44
N LYS A 30 2.94 -0.51 -8.85
CA LYS A 30 3.02 0.70 -8.01
C LYS A 30 3.47 0.38 -6.58
N ASN A 31 4.03 1.38 -5.92
CA ASN A 31 4.33 1.32 -4.50
C ASN A 31 3.18 1.92 -3.69
N LEU A 32 2.54 1.08 -2.89
CA LEU A 32 1.42 1.38 -1.99
C LEU A 32 1.70 0.79 -0.60
N SER A 33 2.98 0.73 -0.19
CA SER A 33 3.35 0.25 1.14
C SER A 33 2.75 1.15 2.23
N GLY A 34 2.21 0.54 3.28
CA GLY A 34 1.61 1.23 4.42
C GLY A 34 0.28 1.94 4.12
N VAL A 35 -0.35 1.69 2.96
CA VAL A 35 -1.61 2.32 2.60
C VAL A 35 -2.79 1.65 3.30
N ASN A 36 -3.70 2.45 3.85
CA ASN A 36 -4.94 1.99 4.43
C ASN A 36 -6.07 2.01 3.39
N PHE A 37 -6.41 0.84 2.87
CA PHE A 37 -7.57 0.56 2.02
C PHE A 37 -8.72 -0.11 2.79
N SER A 38 -8.76 -0.02 4.12
CA SER A 38 -9.80 -0.73 4.88
C SER A 38 -11.20 -0.25 4.49
N GLY A 39 -12.11 -1.20 4.28
CA GLY A 39 -13.47 -0.94 3.79
C GLY A 39 -13.57 -0.53 2.31
N ALA A 40 -12.47 -0.41 1.56
CA ALA A 40 -12.52 0.03 0.17
C ALA A 40 -13.20 -1.00 -0.77
N LYS A 41 -13.80 -0.50 -1.86
CA LYS A 41 -14.34 -1.32 -2.95
C LYS A 41 -13.26 -1.44 -4.03
N ILE A 42 -12.63 -2.60 -4.13
CA ILE A 42 -11.49 -2.85 -5.05
C ILE A 42 -11.76 -4.04 -5.96
N GLN A 43 -13.04 -4.32 -6.23
CA GLN A 43 -13.43 -5.39 -7.13
C GLN A 43 -12.83 -5.17 -8.53
N GLY A 44 -12.22 -6.20 -9.11
CA GLY A 44 -11.55 -6.12 -10.41
C GLY A 44 -10.29 -5.23 -10.45
N ALA A 45 -9.82 -4.70 -9.32
CA ALA A 45 -8.64 -3.84 -9.29
C ALA A 45 -7.35 -4.65 -9.56
N ASN A 46 -6.41 -4.05 -10.28
CA ASN A 46 -5.16 -4.71 -10.66
C ASN A 46 -3.98 -4.25 -9.79
N PHE A 47 -3.56 -5.08 -8.84
CA PHE A 47 -2.38 -4.91 -7.99
C PHE A 47 -1.18 -5.78 -8.46
N THR A 48 -1.19 -6.25 -9.71
CA THR A 48 -0.12 -7.11 -10.23
C THR A 48 1.25 -6.46 -10.04
N ARG A 49 2.22 -7.18 -9.45
CA ARG A 49 3.58 -6.68 -9.15
C ARG A 49 3.65 -5.43 -8.24
N ALA A 50 2.55 -5.03 -7.58
CA ALA A 50 2.55 -3.89 -6.68
C ALA A 50 3.33 -4.19 -5.39
N LYS A 51 3.89 -3.15 -4.74
CA LYS A 51 4.44 -3.23 -3.38
C LYS A 51 3.36 -2.81 -2.41
N ILE A 52 2.88 -3.74 -1.57
CA ILE A 52 1.76 -3.55 -0.64
C ILE A 52 2.14 -3.95 0.79
N GLN A 53 3.44 -3.96 1.12
CA GLN A 53 3.90 -4.25 2.48
C GLN A 53 3.27 -3.28 3.49
N GLY A 54 2.68 -3.81 4.56
CA GLY A 54 1.97 -3.03 5.57
C GLY A 54 0.68 -2.36 5.10
N ALA A 55 0.20 -2.64 3.87
CA ALA A 55 -1.09 -2.12 3.44
C ALA A 55 -2.24 -2.83 4.19
N ASN A 56 -3.27 -2.07 4.58
CA ASN A 56 -4.44 -2.57 5.29
C ASN A 56 -5.61 -2.74 4.31
N PHE A 57 -6.11 -3.97 4.15
CA PHE A 57 -7.28 -4.31 3.34
C PHE A 57 -8.45 -4.85 4.19
N THR A 58 -8.44 -4.67 5.51
CA THR A 58 -9.49 -5.15 6.41
C THR A 58 -10.85 -4.61 5.98
N HIS A 59 -11.86 -5.48 5.89
CA HIS A 59 -13.22 -5.17 5.39
C HIS A 59 -13.29 -4.65 3.93
N ALA A 60 -12.19 -4.66 3.17
CA ALA A 60 -12.25 -4.29 1.76
C ALA A 60 -12.91 -5.42 0.94
N THR A 61 -13.62 -5.08 -0.13
CA THR A 61 -14.20 -6.08 -1.04
C THR A 61 -13.29 -6.31 -2.23
N LEU A 62 -12.71 -7.52 -2.31
CA LEU A 62 -11.61 -7.89 -3.21
C LEU A 62 -12.01 -8.75 -4.42
N SER A 63 -13.30 -8.99 -4.67
CA SER A 63 -13.74 -9.91 -5.73
C SER A 63 -13.09 -9.58 -7.08
N GLU A 64 -12.50 -10.57 -7.76
CA GLU A 64 -11.81 -10.40 -9.05
C GLU A 64 -10.57 -9.48 -9.03
N ALA A 65 -10.14 -8.98 -7.87
CA ALA A 65 -8.92 -8.20 -7.78
C ALA A 65 -7.69 -9.10 -8.04
N ASN A 66 -6.74 -8.58 -8.83
CA ASN A 66 -5.55 -9.31 -9.21
C ASN A 66 -4.34 -8.88 -8.37
N PHE A 67 -3.84 -9.76 -7.51
CA PHE A 67 -2.64 -9.55 -6.68
C PHE A 67 -1.43 -10.37 -7.14
N SER A 68 -1.43 -10.92 -8.37
CA SER A 68 -0.33 -11.75 -8.87
C SER A 68 1.01 -11.02 -8.75
N TYR A 69 1.99 -11.68 -8.13
CA TYR A 69 3.34 -11.13 -7.89
C TYR A 69 3.39 -9.86 -7.01
N ALA A 70 2.30 -9.49 -6.32
CA ALA A 70 2.34 -8.40 -5.36
C ALA A 70 3.26 -8.76 -4.19
N LYS A 71 4.02 -7.77 -3.71
CA LYS A 71 4.93 -7.92 -2.56
C LYS A 71 4.20 -7.46 -1.30
N ALA A 72 3.68 -8.43 -0.55
CA ALA A 72 3.10 -8.22 0.79
C ALA A 72 4.14 -8.47 1.91
N GLY A 73 3.72 -8.34 3.16
CA GLY A 73 4.57 -8.54 4.34
C GLY A 73 4.75 -7.29 5.19
N LEU A 74 5.70 -7.32 6.13
CA LEU A 74 5.97 -6.20 7.05
C LEU A 74 6.59 -5.01 6.31
N GLN A 75 6.18 -3.80 6.70
CA GLN A 75 6.78 -2.57 6.19
C GLN A 75 8.18 -2.39 6.78
N HIS A 76 9.19 -2.73 5.98
CA HIS A 76 10.59 -2.81 6.43
C HIS A 76 11.25 -1.46 6.79
N GLN A 77 10.60 -0.32 6.53
CA GLN A 77 11.20 1.00 6.69
C GLN A 77 11.29 1.50 8.13
N VAL A 78 10.39 1.08 9.03
CA VAL A 78 10.43 1.58 10.41
C VAL A 78 11.47 0.82 11.24
N ALA A 79 11.57 -0.50 11.07
CA ALA A 79 12.47 -1.35 11.86
C ALA A 79 13.95 -1.18 11.47
N ILE A 80 14.30 -1.21 10.17
CA ILE A 80 15.70 -1.00 9.76
C ILE A 80 16.14 0.42 10.07
N GLY A 81 15.29 1.43 9.81
CA GLY A 81 15.62 2.82 10.12
C GLY A 81 15.95 2.99 11.60
N LEU A 82 15.04 2.56 12.49
CA LEU A 82 15.22 2.70 13.93
C LEU A 82 16.42 1.89 14.46
N ILE A 83 16.65 0.67 13.96
CA ILE A 83 17.81 -0.14 14.34
C ILE A 83 19.11 0.49 13.83
N VAL A 84 19.16 0.96 12.59
CA VAL A 84 20.35 1.63 12.03
C VAL A 84 20.62 2.96 12.74
N THR A 85 19.59 3.76 13.05
CA THR A 85 19.76 5.00 13.83
C THR A 85 20.19 4.70 15.26
N LEU A 86 19.64 3.67 15.92
CA LEU A 86 20.11 3.24 17.24
C LEU A 86 21.54 2.69 17.22
N CYS A 87 21.91 1.92 16.19
CA CYS A 87 23.29 1.46 15.99
C CYS A 87 24.26 2.63 15.75
N LEU A 88 23.84 3.69 15.05
CA LEU A 88 24.63 4.90 14.84
C LEU A 88 24.72 5.77 16.11
N LEU A 89 23.66 5.83 16.92
CA LEU A 89 23.63 6.59 18.17
C LEU A 89 24.34 5.88 19.34
N ALA A 90 24.44 4.55 19.29
CA ALA A 90 25.10 3.74 20.32
C ALA A 90 26.57 3.42 20.00
N GLY A 91 27.11 3.88 18.86
CA GLY A 91 28.40 3.42 18.33
C GLY A 91 29.18 4.40 17.44
N LEU A 92 28.90 5.70 17.52
CA LEU A 92 29.85 6.76 17.15
C LEU A 92 29.98 7.77 18.30
#